data_AF-A0A529ME26-F1
#
_entry.id   AF-A0A529ME26-F1
#
_cell.length_a   1.000
_cell.length_b   1.000
_cell.length_c   1.000
_cell.angle_alpha   90.00
_cell.angle_beta   90.00
_cell.angle_gamma   90.00
#
_symmetry.space_group_name_H-M   'P 1'
#
loop_
_entity.id
_entity.type
_entity.pdbx_description
1 polymer ?
#
loop_
_entity_poly.entity_id
_entity_poly.type
_entity_poly.pdbx_seq_one_letter_code
_entity_poly.pdbx_strand_id
1 'polypeptide(L)'
;QFKQPIVGEGKVIVSVGPDRQGEFEDIEVGIERLHLEQDAGKSMHDQHPTMSYVDLNRSGVALMEIVSKPDIRSAEEAKAYVTKLRSIMRYLGTCDGNMDEGSLRADVNVSVRRPGGEFGTRCEIKN
;
A
#
# COMPACT_ATOMS: atom_id res chain seq x y z
N GLN A 1 15.54 -4.11 -1.48
CA GLN A 1 16.71 -3.21 -1.57
C GLN A 1 16.68 -2.28 -0.36
N PHE A 2 17.78 -2.06 0.39
CA PHE A 2 17.70 -1.43 1.73
C PHE A 2 18.09 0.05 1.78
N LYS A 3 19.24 0.44 1.22
CA LYS A 3 19.76 1.83 1.30
C LYS A 3 19.59 2.65 0.02
N GLN A 4 19.39 1.99 -1.11
CA GLN A 4 19.34 2.61 -2.43
C GLN A 4 18.12 2.02 -3.16
N PRO A 5 16.95 2.65 -3.04
CA PRO A 5 15.78 2.25 -3.82
C PRO A 5 16.01 2.58 -5.30
N ILE A 6 15.27 1.91 -6.20
CA ILE A 6 15.34 2.22 -7.63
C ILE A 6 14.79 3.62 -7.90
N VAL A 7 13.74 3.98 -7.18
CA VAL A 7 13.08 5.28 -7.29
C VAL A 7 13.03 5.92 -5.91
N GLY A 8 13.46 7.18 -5.84
CA GLY A 8 13.45 8.00 -4.62
C GLY A 8 12.13 8.73 -4.42
N GLU A 9 12.20 9.94 -3.87
CA GLU A 9 11.03 10.74 -3.52
C GLU A 9 10.18 11.13 -4.73
N GLY A 10 8.86 11.14 -4.53
CA GLY A 10 7.88 11.53 -5.54
C GLY A 10 6.58 11.98 -4.90
N LYS A 11 5.52 12.07 -5.70
CA LYS A 11 4.20 12.48 -5.23
C LYS A 11 3.07 11.96 -6.12
N VAL A 12 1.90 11.81 -5.53
CA VAL A 12 0.65 11.44 -6.21
C VAL A 12 -0.44 12.44 -5.83
N ILE A 13 -1.09 13.03 -6.83
CA ILE A 13 -2.27 13.87 -6.63
C ILE A 13 -3.51 12.98 -6.64
N VAL A 14 -4.34 13.13 -5.61
CA VAL A 14 -5.53 12.32 -5.37
C VAL A 14 -6.72 13.23 -5.15
N SER A 15 -7.77 13.05 -5.95
CA SER A 15 -9.06 13.72 -5.75
C SER A 15 -9.89 12.92 -4.75
N VAL A 16 -10.34 13.58 -3.68
CA VAL A 16 -11.13 13.01 -2.58
C VAL A 16 -12.51 13.65 -2.59
N GLY A 17 -13.55 12.84 -2.47
CA GLY A 17 -14.93 13.31 -2.48
C GLY A 17 -15.89 12.40 -3.26
N PRO A 18 -17.10 12.88 -3.54
CA PRO A 18 -17.59 14.21 -3.19
C PRO A 18 -17.86 14.37 -1.69
N ASP A 19 -17.71 15.58 -1.17
CA ASP A 19 -18.18 15.94 0.18
C ASP A 19 -19.72 16.06 0.22
N ARG A 20 -20.26 16.56 1.34
CA ARG A 20 -21.73 16.73 1.50
C ARG A 20 -22.32 17.79 0.56
N GLN A 21 -21.50 18.69 0.03
CA GLN A 21 -21.87 19.73 -0.91
C GLN A 21 -21.69 19.28 -2.37
N GLY A 22 -21.08 18.13 -2.62
CA GLY A 22 -20.81 17.62 -3.96
C GLY A 22 -19.41 17.96 -4.48
N GLU A 23 -18.57 18.59 -3.66
CA GLU A 23 -17.27 19.10 -4.07
C GLU A 23 -16.16 18.06 -3.87
N PHE A 24 -15.14 18.14 -4.73
CA PHE A 24 -13.94 17.32 -4.63
C PHE A 24 -12.76 18.17 -4.19
N GLU A 25 -11.90 17.60 -3.36
CA GLU A 25 -10.66 18.20 -2.93
C GLU A 25 -9.47 17.39 -3.49
N ASP A 26 -8.54 18.07 -4.14
CA ASP A 26 -7.27 17.46 -4.54
C ASP A 26 -6.26 17.56 -3.40
N ILE A 27 -5.75 16.41 -2.96
CA ILE A 27 -4.66 16.33 -2.00
C ILE A 27 -3.39 15.78 -2.67
N GLU A 28 -2.24 16.18 -2.14
CA GLU A 28 -0.94 15.66 -2.56
C GLU A 28 -0.43 14.67 -1.50
N VAL A 29 -0.14 13.44 -1.91
CA VAL A 29 0.48 12.41 -1.05
C VAL A 29 1.90 12.16 -1.54
N GLY A 30 2.88 12.38 -0.67
CA GLY A 30 4.28 12.10 -0.97
C GLY A 30 4.56 10.60 -1.09
N ILE A 31 5.44 10.25 -2.02
CA ILE A 31 6.10 8.94 -2.10
C ILE A 31 7.48 9.10 -1.48
N GLU A 32 7.81 8.26 -0.50
CA GLU A 32 9.13 8.22 0.12
C GLU A 32 10.11 7.45 -0.77
N ARG A 33 9.69 6.28 -1.27
CA ARG A 33 10.51 5.40 -2.09
C ARG A 33 9.67 4.37 -2.84
N LEU A 34 10.26 3.82 -3.89
CA LEU A 34 9.80 2.61 -4.54
C LEU A 34 10.99 1.69 -4.84
N HIS A 35 10.89 0.43 -4.42
CA HIS A 35 11.92 -0.57 -4.64
C HIS A 35 11.35 -1.91 -5.08
N LEU A 36 12.22 -2.74 -5.65
CA LEU A 36 11.89 -4.11 -6.02
C LEU A 36 12.22 -5.07 -4.90
N GLU A 37 11.38 -6.07 -4.76
CA GLU A 37 11.54 -7.20 -3.85
C GLU A 37 11.06 -8.50 -4.51
N GLN A 38 11.32 -9.62 -3.85
CA GLN A 38 10.86 -10.93 -4.29
C GLN A 38 9.80 -11.43 -3.32
N ASP A 39 8.74 -12.00 -3.88
CA ASP A 39 7.67 -12.58 -3.10
C ASP A 39 8.09 -13.89 -2.43
N ALA A 40 7.50 -14.17 -1.27
CA ALA A 40 7.72 -15.39 -0.52
C ALA A 40 6.69 -16.46 -0.90
N GLY A 41 7.00 -17.73 -0.60
CA GLY A 41 6.03 -18.83 -0.69
C GLY A 41 4.87 -18.69 0.30
N LYS A 42 3.85 -19.54 0.15
CA LYS A 42 2.66 -19.58 1.02
C LYS A 42 2.73 -20.78 1.96
N SER A 43 2.46 -20.56 3.24
CA SER A 43 2.25 -21.63 4.22
C SER A 43 0.76 -21.99 4.33
N MET A 44 0.43 -23.28 4.40
CA MET A 44 -0.92 -23.80 4.59
C MET A 44 -0.95 -24.73 5.80
N HIS A 45 -1.87 -24.48 6.73
CA HIS A 45 -1.94 -25.15 8.03
C HIS A 45 -3.22 -26.00 8.21
N ASP A 46 -4.12 -25.97 7.23
CA ASP A 46 -5.43 -26.62 7.25
C ASP A 46 -5.40 -28.06 6.71
N GLN A 47 -4.32 -28.46 6.04
CA GLN A 47 -4.20 -29.80 5.44
C GLN A 47 -3.63 -30.87 6.38
N HIS A 48 -3.11 -30.51 7.56
CA HIS A 48 -2.65 -31.47 8.56
C HIS A 48 -2.77 -30.91 9.98
N PRO A 49 -3.17 -31.72 10.98
CA PRO A 49 -3.41 -31.23 12.35
C PRO A 49 -2.17 -30.69 13.08
N THR A 50 -0.97 -31.07 12.66
CA THR A 50 0.30 -30.69 13.35
C THR A 50 1.42 -30.24 12.41
N MET A 51 1.18 -30.21 11.11
CA MET A 51 2.21 -29.89 10.11
C MET A 51 1.76 -28.75 9.22
N SER A 52 2.73 -28.04 8.64
CA SER A 52 2.48 -26.96 7.70
C SER A 52 2.99 -27.38 6.32
N TYR A 53 2.18 -27.17 5.30
CA TYR A 53 2.60 -27.34 3.92
C TYR A 53 3.11 -26.02 3.37
N VAL A 54 4.16 -26.09 2.54
CA VAL A 54 4.76 -24.92 1.91
C VAL A 54 4.54 -25.01 0.41
N ASP A 55 3.81 -24.04 -0.13
CA ASP A 55 3.65 -23.84 -1.57
C ASP A 55 4.60 -22.76 -2.05
N LEU A 56 5.50 -23.12 -2.97
CA LEU A 56 6.51 -22.23 -3.53
C LEU A 56 6.15 -21.67 -4.92
N ASN A 57 4.94 -21.91 -5.44
CA ASN A 57 4.53 -21.48 -6.79
C ASN A 57 4.69 -19.97 -7.04
N ARG A 58 4.57 -19.14 -6.00
CA ARG A 58 4.75 -17.67 -6.09
C ARG A 58 6.13 -17.18 -5.62
N SER A 59 6.99 -18.08 -5.14
CA SER A 59 8.32 -17.71 -4.63
C SER A 59 9.17 -17.11 -5.74
N GLY A 60 9.79 -15.96 -5.48
CA GLY A 60 10.66 -15.28 -6.44
C GLY A 60 9.93 -14.43 -7.49
N VAL A 61 8.59 -14.35 -7.44
CA VAL A 61 7.83 -13.39 -8.25
C VAL A 61 8.28 -11.97 -7.88
N ALA A 62 8.50 -11.13 -8.90
CA ALA A 62 8.92 -9.75 -8.69
C ALA A 62 7.78 -8.90 -8.12
N LEU A 63 8.08 -8.14 -7.08
CA LEU A 63 7.17 -7.21 -6.43
C LEU A 63 7.75 -5.81 -6.45
N MET A 64 6.85 -4.83 -6.37
CA MET A 64 7.17 -3.42 -6.22
C MET A 64 6.58 -2.94 -4.90
N GLU A 65 7.44 -2.56 -3.97
CA GLU A 65 7.02 -1.93 -2.71
C GLU A 65 7.03 -0.41 -2.91
N ILE A 66 5.88 0.23 -2.73
CA ILE A 66 5.72 1.69 -2.78
C ILE A 66 5.41 2.18 -1.38
N VAL A 67 6.27 3.03 -0.83
CA VAL A 67 6.10 3.59 0.52
C VAL A 67 5.68 5.05 0.42
N SER A 68 4.52 5.39 0.98
CA SER A 68 4.07 6.77 1.08
C SER A 68 4.68 7.48 2.29
N LYS A 69 4.81 8.80 2.18
CA LYS A 69 4.99 9.68 3.34
C LYS A 69 3.70 9.69 4.18
N PRO A 70 3.76 10.03 5.48
CA PRO A 70 2.59 10.03 6.35
C PRO A 70 1.75 11.30 6.11
N ASP A 71 1.25 11.50 4.89
CA ASP A 71 0.50 12.69 4.48
C ASP A 71 -1.02 12.50 4.59
N ILE A 72 -1.48 11.26 4.47
CA ILE A 72 -2.89 10.86 4.55
C ILE A 72 -3.45 11.15 5.96
N ARG A 73 -4.65 11.73 6.05
CA ARG A 73 -5.30 12.18 7.29
C ARG A 73 -6.65 11.52 7.57
N SER A 74 -7.24 10.84 6.60
CA SER A 74 -8.53 10.16 6.75
C SER A 74 -8.59 8.81 6.05
N ALA A 75 -9.56 7.99 6.42
CA ALA A 75 -9.81 6.70 5.75
C ALA A 75 -10.27 6.88 4.29
N GLU A 76 -10.98 7.97 4.01
CA GLU A 76 -11.44 8.32 2.66
C GLU A 76 -10.26 8.66 1.75
N GLU A 77 -9.31 9.47 2.24
CA GLU A 77 -8.06 9.75 1.55
C GLU A 77 -7.23 8.47 1.32
N ALA A 78 -7.15 7.58 2.31
CA ALA A 78 -6.41 6.32 2.17
C ALA A 78 -7.01 5.45 1.05
N LYS A 79 -8.33 5.33 1.01
CA LYS A 79 -9.05 4.61 -0.06
C LYS A 79 -8.81 5.27 -1.41
N ALA A 80 -8.90 6.59 -1.49
CA ALA A 80 -8.71 7.34 -2.72
C ALA A 80 -7.26 7.18 -3.24
N TYR A 81 -6.27 7.24 -2.36
CA TYR A 81 -4.86 7.05 -2.69
C TYR A 81 -4.57 5.66 -3.25
N VAL A 82 -5.01 4.59 -2.57
CA VAL A 82 -4.85 3.21 -3.07
C VAL A 82 -5.57 3.01 -4.41
N THR A 83 -6.77 3.57 -4.55
CA THR A 83 -7.53 3.52 -5.80
C THR A 83 -6.80 4.25 -6.93
N LYS A 84 -6.19 5.40 -6.65
CA LYS A 84 -5.41 6.18 -7.62
C LYS A 84 -4.15 5.43 -8.03
N LEU A 85 -3.37 4.89 -7.09
CA LEU A 85 -2.21 4.06 -7.37
C LEU A 85 -2.57 2.86 -8.24
N ARG A 86 -3.62 2.13 -7.87
CA ARG A 86 -4.14 1.01 -8.68
C ARG A 86 -4.46 1.44 -10.10
N SER A 87 -5.10 2.59 -10.26
CA SER A 87 -5.45 3.11 -11.59
C SER A 87 -4.21 3.44 -12.42
N ILE A 88 -3.19 4.03 -11.80
CA ILE A 88 -1.90 4.33 -12.47
C ILE A 88 -1.22 3.03 -12.90
N MET A 89 -1.11 2.03 -12.00
CA MET A 89 -0.43 0.76 -12.30
C MET A 89 -1.13 0.00 -13.44
N ARG A 90 -2.47 -0.02 -13.43
CA ARG A 90 -3.26 -0.65 -14.51
C ARG A 90 -3.10 0.09 -15.83
N TYR A 91 -3.04 1.43 -15.79
CA TYR A 91 -2.82 2.23 -17.00
C TYR A 91 -1.43 1.98 -17.60
N LEU A 92 -0.41 1.83 -16.76
CA LEU A 92 0.95 1.50 -17.20
C LEU A 92 1.11 0.03 -17.64
N GLY A 93 0.14 -0.84 -17.33
CA GLY A 93 0.20 -2.27 -17.65
C GLY A 93 1.21 -3.06 -16.81
N THR A 94 1.68 -2.50 -15.69
CA THR A 94 2.71 -3.11 -14.84
C THR A 94 2.15 -4.03 -13.76
N CYS A 95 0.87 -3.86 -13.39
CA CYS A 95 0.16 -4.70 -12.43
C CYS A 95 -1.35 -4.63 -12.71
N ASP A 96 -2.06 -5.76 -12.58
CA ASP A 96 -3.52 -5.82 -12.73
C ASP A 96 -4.27 -5.16 -11.54
N GLY A 97 -3.59 -5.02 -10.40
CA GLY A 97 -4.07 -4.38 -9.20
C GLY A 97 -5.23 -5.09 -8.50
N ASN A 98 -5.40 -6.39 -8.71
CA ASN A 98 -6.44 -7.20 -8.07
C ASN A 98 -6.07 -7.58 -6.63
N MET A 99 -6.80 -7.01 -5.67
CA MET A 99 -6.58 -7.30 -4.25
C MET A 99 -7.06 -8.71 -3.87
N ASP A 100 -8.11 -9.22 -4.51
CA ASP A 100 -8.67 -10.56 -4.20
C ASP A 100 -7.72 -11.69 -4.60
N GLU A 101 -6.97 -11.48 -5.69
CA GLU A 101 -5.94 -12.41 -6.18
C GLU A 101 -4.57 -12.16 -5.53
N GLY A 102 -4.44 -11.10 -4.72
CA GLY A 102 -3.23 -10.77 -3.98
C GLY A 102 -2.12 -10.09 -4.78
N SER A 103 -2.41 -9.59 -5.99
CA SER A 103 -1.45 -8.84 -6.81
C SER A 103 -1.26 -7.39 -6.36
N LEU A 104 -2.18 -6.87 -5.53
CA LEU A 104 -2.02 -5.62 -4.78
C LEU A 104 -2.28 -5.88 -3.30
N ARG A 105 -1.32 -5.50 -2.46
CA ARG A 105 -1.39 -5.57 -0.99
C ARG A 105 -1.08 -4.19 -0.40
N ALA A 106 -1.62 -3.93 0.78
CA ALA A 106 -1.35 -2.69 1.51
C ALA A 106 -1.33 -2.96 3.02
N ASP A 107 -0.21 -2.61 3.65
CA ASP A 107 -0.09 -2.51 5.10
C ASP A 107 -0.35 -1.07 5.52
N VAL A 108 -1.19 -0.86 6.53
CA VAL A 108 -1.62 0.49 6.93
C VAL A 108 -0.94 0.89 8.24
N ASN A 109 -0.18 1.98 8.19
CA ASN A 109 0.44 2.57 9.36
C ASN A 109 -0.39 3.76 9.85
N VAL A 110 -0.91 3.69 11.08
CA VAL A 110 -1.78 4.71 11.66
C VAL A 110 -1.25 5.19 13.02
N SER A 111 -1.33 6.49 13.25
CA SER A 111 -1.15 7.08 14.58
C SER A 111 -2.16 8.21 14.75
N VAL A 112 -2.53 8.50 16.00
CA VAL A 112 -3.40 9.63 16.33
C VAL A 112 -2.60 10.73 16.99
N ARG A 113 -2.97 11.99 16.74
CA ARG A 113 -2.35 13.17 17.35
C ARG A 113 -3.36 14.28 17.56
N ARG A 114 -3.06 15.18 18.50
CA ARG A 114 -3.79 16.46 18.59
C ARG A 114 -3.47 17.31 17.36
N PRO A 115 -4.40 18.17 16.89
CA PRO A 115 -4.14 19.08 15.78
C PRO A 115 -2.86 19.89 16.00
N GLY A 116 -1.95 19.90 15.01
CA GLY A 116 -0.67 20.59 15.08
C GLY A 116 0.41 19.93 15.95
N GLY A 117 0.11 18.84 16.66
CA GLY A 117 1.08 18.10 17.49
C GLY A 117 2.02 17.20 16.68
N GLU A 118 2.98 16.60 17.38
CA GLU A 118 3.85 15.57 16.81
C GLU A 118 3.08 14.28 16.50
N PHE A 119 3.66 13.42 15.66
CA PHE A 119 3.08 12.10 15.39
C PHE A 119 3.10 11.24 16.64
N GLY A 120 1.96 10.60 16.94
CA GLY A 120 1.83 9.69 18.06
C GLY A 120 2.46 8.32 17.79
N THR A 121 2.29 7.40 18.74
CA THR A 121 2.73 6.01 18.59
C THR A 121 2.07 5.36 17.38
N ARG A 122 2.89 4.78 16.50
CA ARG A 122 2.45 4.07 15.30
C ARG A 122 1.85 2.71 15.66
N CYS A 123 0.65 2.45 15.16
CA CYS A 123 0.07 1.12 15.04
C CYS A 123 0.13 0.70 13.57
N GLU A 124 0.41 -0.57 13.32
CA GLU A 124 0.50 -1.13 11.98
C GLU A 124 -0.55 -2.23 11.83
N ILE A 125 -1.44 -2.06 10.85
CA ILE A 125 -2.48 -3.01 10.51
C ILE A 125 -1.98 -3.79 9.30
N LYS A 126 -1.83 -5.10 9.48
CA LYS A 126 -1.50 -6.07 8.44
C LYS A 126 -2.62 -7.10 8.35
N ASN A 127 -2.74 -7.73 7.19
CA ASN A 127 -3.60 -8.89 6.95
C ASN A 127 -2.79 -10.19 7.01
#